data_AF-E6ZLH6-F1
#
_entry.id   AF-E6ZLH6-F1
#
_cell.length_a   1.000
_cell.length_b   1.000
_cell.length_c   1.000
_cell.angle_alpha   90.00
_cell.angle_beta   90.00
_cell.angle_gamma   90.00
#
_symmetry.space_group_name_H-M   'P 1'
#
loop_
_entity.id
_entity.type
_entity.pdbx_description
1 polymer ?
#
loop_
_entity_poly.entity_id
_entity_poly.type
_entity_poly.pdbx_seq_one_letter_code
_entity_poly.pdbx_strand_id
1 'polypeptide(L)'
;MRRSASPSKAARNSTPARPTRSGDSSSVLKTPFKPLSGLAGRSAATPRHGHASSSSTAASADAAATRRELRTRTPAELQHEVADMELILTERLKTHNAKRQERQLPNQQAEDIVAEYIALLTEYNKVKDSAQVVFDKIADIQQLPAKDVHARYGVGESG
;
A
#
# COMPACT_ATOMS: atom_id res chain seq x y z
N MET A 1 -23.78 9.63 -57.84
CA MET A 1 -24.03 10.08 -56.45
C MET A 1 -22.70 10.44 -55.79
N ARG A 2 -22.38 11.73 -55.66
CA ARG A 2 -21.16 12.22 -54.99
C ARG A 2 -21.58 13.16 -53.85
N ARG A 3 -21.16 12.85 -52.63
CA ARG A 3 -21.47 13.60 -51.40
C ARG A 3 -20.34 14.61 -51.10
N SER A 4 -20.81 15.75 -50.61
CA SER A 4 -20.16 16.98 -50.14
C SER A 4 -19.01 16.84 -49.14
N ALA A 5 -18.08 17.81 -49.14
CA ALA A 5 -17.85 18.71 -47.99
C ALA A 5 -16.80 19.80 -48.32
N SER A 6 -17.19 21.07 -48.15
CA SER A 6 -16.31 22.24 -48.13
C SER A 6 -15.75 22.48 -46.72
N PRO A 7 -14.49 22.93 -46.54
CA PRO A 7 -14.02 23.47 -45.27
C PRO A 7 -13.89 25.00 -45.35
N SER A 8 -14.66 25.73 -44.54
CA SER A 8 -14.48 27.17 -44.32
C SER A 8 -14.78 27.53 -42.87
N LYS A 9 -13.73 27.82 -42.08
CA LYS A 9 -13.46 29.16 -41.51
C LYS A 9 -12.45 29.08 -40.36
N ALA A 10 -11.38 29.87 -40.50
CA ALA A 10 -10.58 30.37 -39.41
C ALA A 10 -11.30 31.54 -38.71
N ALA A 11 -11.17 31.65 -37.39
CA ALA A 11 -11.22 32.92 -36.66
C ALA A 11 -10.51 32.78 -35.30
N ARG A 12 -9.78 33.84 -34.93
CA ARG A 12 -8.83 33.97 -33.83
C ARG A 12 -9.47 34.51 -32.53
N ASN A 13 -8.72 34.33 -31.44
CA ASN A 13 -8.68 35.11 -30.19
C ASN A 13 -9.83 34.99 -29.16
N SER A 14 -9.51 34.46 -27.98
CA SER A 14 -9.61 35.18 -26.68
C SER A 14 -9.15 34.29 -25.52
N THR A 15 -8.18 34.77 -24.75
CA THR A 15 -7.74 34.25 -23.46
C THR A 15 -8.75 34.63 -22.36
N PRO A 16 -8.99 33.78 -21.34
CA PRO A 16 -9.47 34.24 -20.05
C PRO A 16 -8.40 34.12 -18.96
N ALA A 17 -8.48 35.08 -18.05
CA ALA A 17 -7.46 35.48 -17.10
C ALA A 17 -7.41 34.66 -15.81
N ARG A 18 -6.21 34.70 -15.21
CA ARG A 18 -5.82 34.26 -13.87
C ARG A 18 -6.55 35.07 -12.78
N PRO A 19 -7.16 34.46 -11.75
CA PRO A 19 -7.53 35.19 -10.55
C PRO A 19 -6.33 35.32 -9.61
N THR A 20 -5.97 36.56 -9.30
CA THR A 20 -5.16 36.94 -8.13
C THR A 20 -6.08 37.01 -6.91
N ARG A 21 -5.69 36.43 -5.77
CA ARG A 21 -6.35 36.69 -4.49
C ARG A 21 -5.29 36.96 -3.43
N SER A 22 -5.12 38.24 -3.10
CA SER A 22 -4.38 38.73 -1.94
C SER A 22 -5.29 38.76 -0.71
N GLY A 23 -4.73 38.49 0.46
CA GLY A 23 -5.02 39.26 1.67
C GLY A 23 -5.98 38.65 2.71
N ASP A 24 -5.42 38.51 3.92
CA ASP A 24 -5.97 38.72 5.27
C ASP A 24 -6.77 37.63 6.02
N SER A 25 -6.05 36.99 6.95
CA SER A 25 -6.08 37.29 8.41
C SER A 25 -7.43 37.65 9.05
N SER A 26 -8.03 36.70 9.78
CA SER A 26 -8.40 36.82 11.21
C SER A 26 -9.53 35.85 11.55
N SER A 27 -9.13 34.74 12.16
CA SER A 27 -9.99 33.96 13.05
C SER A 27 -10.44 34.84 14.22
N VAL A 28 -11.67 34.69 14.69
CA VAL A 28 -12.05 34.37 16.09
C VAL A 28 -13.57 34.62 16.22
N LEU A 29 -14.37 33.57 16.06
CA LEU A 29 -15.72 33.51 16.63
C LEU A 29 -15.67 32.66 17.89
N LYS A 30 -15.88 33.36 19.01
CA LYS A 30 -15.91 32.90 20.39
C LYS A 30 -17.06 31.91 20.63
N THR A 31 -16.73 30.71 21.08
CA THR A 31 -17.53 30.00 22.09
C THR A 31 -16.59 29.45 23.16
N PRO A 32 -16.87 29.68 24.46
CA PRO A 32 -16.00 29.22 25.54
C PRO A 32 -16.19 27.71 25.76
N PHE A 33 -15.09 26.96 25.72
CA PHE A 33 -15.07 25.57 26.15
C PHE A 33 -15.20 25.50 27.68
N LYS A 34 -16.14 24.69 28.18
CA LYS A 34 -16.24 24.32 29.60
C LYS A 34 -15.03 23.42 29.95
N PRO A 35 -14.14 23.83 30.87
CA PRO A 35 -13.10 22.93 31.35
C PRO A 35 -13.71 21.92 32.33
N LEU A 36 -13.44 20.64 32.10
CA LEU A 36 -13.65 19.58 33.10
C LEU A 36 -12.65 19.80 34.25
N SER A 37 -13.04 20.62 35.22
CA SER A 37 -12.38 20.70 36.52
C SER A 37 -12.51 19.33 37.20
N GLY A 38 -11.40 18.59 37.30
CA GLY A 38 -11.43 17.28 37.93
C GLY A 38 -10.11 16.52 37.89
N LEU A 39 -9.20 16.94 38.78
CA LEU A 39 -8.09 16.17 39.36
C LEU A 39 -6.80 15.96 38.56
N ALA A 40 -5.83 16.76 38.99
CA ALA A 40 -4.41 16.61 38.78
C ALA A 40 -3.81 15.39 39.49
N GLY A 41 -2.80 14.80 38.85
CA GLY A 41 -1.82 13.89 39.44
C GLY A 41 -0.46 14.06 38.74
N ARG A 42 0.31 15.07 39.17
CA ARG A 42 1.73 15.38 38.89
C ARG A 42 2.61 14.13 38.62
N SER A 43 3.54 14.09 37.66
CA SER A 43 4.82 14.85 37.68
C SER A 43 5.64 14.73 36.38
N ALA A 44 6.40 15.80 36.08
CA ALA A 44 7.56 15.95 35.16
C ALA A 44 7.32 15.78 33.64
N ALA A 45 7.20 16.84 32.83
CA ALA A 45 8.23 17.80 32.36
C ALA A 45 8.94 17.39 31.03
N THR A 46 8.44 18.01 29.94
CA THR A 46 9.11 18.47 28.70
C THR A 46 9.56 17.50 27.58
N PRO A 47 9.55 17.96 26.31
CA PRO A 47 8.94 17.25 25.20
C PRO A 47 9.91 16.92 24.06
N ARG A 48 9.70 15.80 23.36
CA ARG A 48 10.26 15.62 22.02
C ARG A 48 9.27 14.92 21.09
N HIS A 49 8.91 15.67 20.06
CA HIS A 49 8.36 15.33 18.76
C HIS A 49 7.69 13.96 18.59
N GLY A 50 6.38 14.04 18.40
CA GLY A 50 5.61 13.00 17.76
C GLY A 50 5.99 12.81 16.29
N HIS A 51 6.09 11.55 15.91
CA HIS A 51 5.66 11.06 14.61
C HIS A 51 4.58 10.01 14.84
N ALA A 52 3.37 10.49 15.12
CA ALA A 52 2.17 9.73 14.87
C ALA A 52 1.80 9.96 13.40
N SER A 53 2.42 9.21 12.48
CA SER A 53 1.89 9.04 11.13
C SER A 53 0.72 8.07 11.20
N SER A 54 -0.44 8.56 11.64
CA SER A 54 -1.71 7.87 11.51
C SER A 54 -2.22 8.04 10.07
N SER A 55 -1.67 7.26 9.15
CA SER A 55 -2.29 7.02 7.83
C SER A 55 -3.11 5.74 7.91
N SER A 56 -4.33 5.83 8.43
CA SER A 56 -5.26 4.70 8.50
C SER A 56 -6.70 5.16 8.25
N THR A 57 -6.97 5.75 7.09
CA THR A 57 -8.34 6.08 6.65
C THR A 57 -8.86 5.21 5.51
N ALA A 58 -8.02 4.34 4.92
CA ALA A 58 -8.46 3.42 3.86
C ALA A 58 -8.98 2.06 4.39
N ALA A 59 -8.61 1.64 5.61
CA ALA A 59 -9.01 0.33 6.16
C ALA A 59 -10.41 0.31 6.80
N SER A 60 -11.10 1.45 6.90
CA SER A 60 -12.29 1.58 7.76
C SER A 60 -13.63 1.32 7.06
N ALA A 61 -13.72 1.48 5.74
CA ALA A 61 -14.98 1.30 5.02
C ALA A 61 -15.27 -0.18 4.78
N ASP A 62 -14.28 -0.93 4.30
CA ASP A 62 -14.39 -2.38 4.12
C ASP A 62 -14.64 -3.08 5.46
N ALA A 63 -13.81 -2.81 6.47
CA ALA A 63 -13.96 -3.44 7.77
C ALA A 63 -15.32 -3.14 8.44
N ALA A 64 -15.93 -1.98 8.18
CA ALA A 64 -17.25 -1.64 8.70
C ALA A 64 -18.38 -2.36 7.93
N ALA A 65 -18.21 -2.56 6.61
CA ALA A 65 -19.13 -3.33 5.78
C ALA A 65 -19.09 -4.82 6.13
N THR A 66 -17.89 -5.42 6.23
CA THR A 66 -17.75 -6.84 6.62
C THR A 66 -18.29 -7.07 8.03
N ARG A 67 -18.05 -6.15 8.97
CA ARG A 67 -18.61 -6.25 10.34
C ARG A 67 -20.13 -6.14 10.41
N ARG A 68 -20.77 -5.46 9.46
CA ARG A 68 -22.24 -5.41 9.38
C ARG A 68 -22.80 -6.69 8.76
N GLU A 69 -22.18 -7.19 7.69
CA GLU A 69 -22.58 -8.45 7.05
C GLU A 69 -22.43 -9.66 7.99
N LEU A 70 -21.35 -9.71 8.77
CA LEU A 70 -21.14 -10.76 9.77
C LEU A 70 -22.18 -10.73 10.91
N ARG A 71 -22.79 -9.56 11.19
CA ARG A 71 -23.83 -9.43 12.22
C ARG A 71 -25.20 -9.92 11.76
N THR A 72 -25.44 -9.99 10.45
CA THR A 72 -26.71 -10.45 9.88
C THR A 72 -26.71 -11.94 9.54
N ARG A 73 -25.53 -12.57 9.48
CA ARG A 73 -25.38 -14.01 9.20
C ARG A 73 -25.66 -14.84 10.44
N THR A 74 -26.26 -16.01 10.25
CA THR A 74 -26.44 -16.97 11.35
C THR A 74 -25.14 -17.72 11.63
N PRO A 75 -24.90 -18.19 12.87
CA PRO A 75 -23.69 -18.96 13.18
C PRO A 75 -23.59 -20.26 12.38
N ALA A 76 -24.72 -20.87 11.98
CA ALA A 76 -24.73 -22.06 11.14
C ALA A 76 -24.26 -21.77 9.70
N GLU A 77 -24.66 -20.63 9.13
CA GLU A 77 -24.17 -20.19 7.82
C GLU A 77 -22.65 -19.96 7.83
N LEU A 78 -22.14 -19.31 8.88
CA LEU A 78 -20.70 -19.08 9.03
C LEU A 78 -19.91 -20.39 9.18
N GLN A 79 -20.46 -21.38 9.90
CA GLN A 79 -19.84 -22.71 10.02
C GLN A 79 -19.81 -23.44 8.67
N HIS A 80 -20.87 -23.33 7.87
CA HIS A 80 -20.91 -23.91 6.55
C HIS A 80 -19.89 -23.26 5.61
N GLU A 81 -19.78 -21.93 5.63
CA GLU A 81 -18.81 -21.18 4.84
C GLU A 81 -17.36 -21.53 5.22
N VAL A 82 -17.08 -21.70 6.52
CA VAL A 82 -15.76 -22.17 6.99
C VAL A 82 -15.47 -23.59 6.47
N ALA A 83 -16.43 -24.51 6.55
CA ALA A 83 -16.26 -25.87 6.05
C ALA A 83 -16.01 -25.90 4.53
N ASP A 84 -16.72 -25.08 3.77
CA ASP A 84 -16.51 -24.95 2.32
C ASP A 84 -15.11 -24.41 2.01
N MET A 85 -14.67 -23.39 2.76
CA MET A 85 -13.33 -22.84 2.62
C MET A 85 -12.23 -23.84 2.98
N GLU A 86 -12.41 -24.62 4.04
CA GLU A 86 -11.49 -25.69 4.43
C GLU A 86 -11.41 -26.79 3.35
N LEU A 87 -12.54 -27.14 2.74
CA LEU A 87 -12.56 -28.09 1.63
C LEU A 87 -11.73 -27.60 0.43
N ILE A 88 -11.89 -26.33 0.05
CA ILE A 88 -11.12 -25.72 -1.04
C ILE A 88 -9.61 -25.71 -0.72
N LEU A 89 -9.24 -25.37 0.51
CA LEU A 89 -7.84 -25.33 0.94
C LEU A 89 -7.20 -26.72 0.91
N THR A 90 -7.91 -27.74 1.41
CA THR A 90 -7.40 -29.12 1.41
C THR A 90 -7.22 -29.67 -0.01
N GLU A 91 -8.15 -29.36 -0.93
CA GLU A 91 -8.03 -29.74 -2.35
C GLU A 91 -6.82 -29.08 -3.03
N ARG A 92 -6.61 -27.78 -2.77
CA ARG A 92 -5.44 -27.05 -3.28
C ARG A 92 -4.12 -27.61 -2.73
N LEU A 93 -4.07 -27.89 -1.43
CA LEU A 93 -2.88 -28.48 -0.80
C LEU A 93 -2.58 -29.86 -1.36
N LYS A 94 -3.62 -30.68 -1.59
CA LYS A 94 -3.49 -31.99 -2.24
C LYS A 94 -2.91 -31.86 -3.64
N THR A 95 -3.41 -30.92 -4.44
CA THR A 95 -2.92 -30.66 -5.80
C THR A 95 -1.47 -30.18 -5.81
N HIS A 96 -1.10 -29.30 -4.87
CA HIS A 96 0.27 -28.85 -4.69
C HIS A 96 1.22 -30.01 -4.34
N ASN A 97 0.84 -30.84 -3.37
CA ASN A 97 1.64 -31.97 -2.95
C ASN A 97 1.74 -33.07 -4.02
N ALA A 98 0.69 -33.28 -4.83
CA ALA A 98 0.78 -34.17 -5.99
C ALA A 98 1.87 -33.71 -6.99
N LYS A 99 1.92 -32.41 -7.31
CA LYS A 99 2.98 -31.84 -8.18
C LYS A 99 4.37 -31.95 -7.57
N ARG A 100 4.47 -31.87 -6.24
CA ARG A 100 5.75 -32.10 -5.53
C ARG A 100 6.17 -33.57 -5.61
N GLN A 101 5.24 -34.51 -5.47
CA GLN A 101 5.52 -35.94 -5.60
C GLN A 101 5.97 -36.32 -7.02
N GLU A 102 5.38 -35.72 -8.07
CA GLU A 102 5.87 -35.87 -9.45
C GLU A 102 7.34 -35.47 -9.60
N ARG A 103 7.80 -34.53 -8.78
CA ARG A 103 9.19 -34.04 -8.73
C ARG A 103 10.03 -34.72 -7.66
N GLN A 104 9.53 -35.79 -7.04
CA GLN A 104 10.17 -36.51 -5.93
C GLN A 104 10.50 -35.63 -4.72
N LEU A 105 9.75 -34.54 -4.55
CA LEU A 105 9.88 -33.64 -3.42
C LEU A 105 8.95 -34.10 -2.27
N PRO A 106 9.34 -33.88 -1.00
CA PRO A 106 8.49 -34.18 0.13
C PRO A 106 7.22 -33.32 0.11
N ASN A 107 6.15 -33.85 0.70
CA ASN A 107 4.93 -33.11 0.95
C ASN A 107 5.21 -31.95 1.92
N GLN A 108 4.53 -30.83 1.72
CA GLN A 108 4.57 -29.68 2.62
C GLN A 108 3.18 -29.41 3.20
N GLN A 109 3.14 -28.85 4.41
CA GLN A 109 1.92 -28.28 4.99
C GLN A 109 1.75 -26.83 4.56
N ALA A 110 0.54 -26.29 4.72
CA ALA A 110 0.25 -24.91 4.33
C ALA A 110 1.11 -23.90 5.09
N GLU A 111 1.34 -24.15 6.38
CA GLU A 111 2.14 -23.31 7.27
C GLU A 111 3.59 -23.24 6.81
N ASP A 112 4.16 -24.37 6.42
CA ASP A 112 5.54 -24.47 5.95
C ASP A 112 5.74 -23.68 4.64
N ILE A 113 4.77 -23.76 3.73
CA ILE A 113 4.79 -23.02 2.45
C ILE A 113 4.81 -21.51 2.72
N VAL A 114 3.95 -21.04 3.64
CA VAL A 114 3.88 -19.63 3.99
C VAL A 114 5.16 -19.18 4.70
N ALA A 115 5.70 -20.00 5.61
CA ALA A 115 6.94 -19.70 6.32
C ALA A 115 8.13 -19.59 5.36
N GLU A 116 8.26 -20.53 4.41
CA GLU A 116 9.30 -20.51 3.37
C GLU A 116 9.19 -19.26 2.50
N TYR A 117 7.98 -18.90 2.09
CA TYR A 117 7.74 -17.69 1.30
C TYR A 117 8.12 -16.40 2.06
N ILE A 118 7.73 -16.29 3.33
CA ILE A 118 8.09 -15.15 4.18
C ILE A 118 9.61 -15.05 4.34
N ALA A 119 10.28 -16.19 4.56
CA ALA A 119 11.73 -16.24 4.71
C ALA A 119 12.43 -15.76 3.42
N LEU A 120 12.03 -16.28 2.26
CA LEU A 120 12.57 -15.88 0.95
C LEU A 120 12.33 -14.40 0.67
N LEU A 121 11.15 -13.89 0.94
CA LEU A 121 10.83 -12.47 0.73
C LEU A 121 11.66 -11.56 1.64
N THR A 122 11.85 -11.98 2.89
CA THR A 122 12.67 -11.26 3.86
C THR A 122 14.14 -11.25 3.43
N GLU A 123 14.67 -12.40 3.00
CA GLU A 123 16.03 -12.51 2.50
C GLU A 123 16.24 -11.67 1.24
N TYR A 124 15.31 -11.74 0.29
CA TYR A 124 15.33 -10.90 -0.92
C TYR A 124 15.41 -9.42 -0.56
N ASN A 125 14.53 -8.93 0.32
CA ASN A 125 14.54 -7.53 0.72
C ASN A 125 15.86 -7.13 1.39
N LYS A 126 16.37 -7.98 2.27
CA LYS A 126 17.67 -7.74 2.93
C LYS A 126 18.81 -7.63 1.92
N VAL A 127 18.88 -8.54 0.95
CA VAL A 127 19.92 -8.54 -0.10
C VAL A 127 19.75 -7.32 -1.00
N LYS A 128 18.52 -7.02 -1.42
CA LYS A 128 18.20 -5.84 -2.23
C LYS A 128 18.64 -4.55 -1.56
N ASP A 129 18.27 -4.35 -0.29
CA ASP A 129 18.61 -3.13 0.46
C ASP A 129 20.13 -3.01 0.66
N SER A 130 20.80 -4.13 0.95
CA SER A 130 22.26 -4.16 1.09
C SER A 130 22.96 -3.84 -0.23
N ALA A 131 22.50 -4.41 -1.34
CA ALA A 131 23.03 -4.16 -2.67
C ALA A 131 22.82 -2.70 -3.10
N GLN A 132 21.65 -2.13 -2.81
CA GLN A 132 21.37 -0.71 -3.08
C GLN A 132 22.40 0.20 -2.40
N VAL A 133 22.67 -0.01 -1.10
CA VAL A 133 23.65 0.77 -0.35
C VAL A 133 25.06 0.66 -0.96
N VAL A 134 25.44 -0.53 -1.43
CA VAL A 134 26.74 -0.73 -2.08
C VAL A 134 26.81 -0.03 -3.43
N PHE A 135 25.76 -0.14 -4.26
CA PHE A 135 25.70 0.51 -5.56
C PHE A 135 25.69 2.03 -5.47
N ASP A 136 24.97 2.60 -4.50
CA ASP A 136 24.97 4.04 -4.24
C ASP A 136 26.39 4.52 -3.90
N LYS A 137 27.12 3.80 -3.03
CA LYS A 137 28.51 4.14 -2.70
C LYS A 137 29.45 4.03 -3.91
N ILE A 138 29.26 3.03 -4.77
CA ILE A 138 30.05 2.88 -5.99
C ILE A 138 29.76 4.04 -6.95
N ALA A 139 28.48 4.42 -7.10
CA ALA A 139 28.06 5.55 -7.90
C ALA A 139 28.70 6.86 -7.41
N ASP A 140 28.72 7.08 -6.09
CA ASP A 140 29.36 8.24 -5.46
C ASP A 140 30.87 8.27 -5.69
N ILE A 141 31.57 7.15 -5.49
CA ILE A 141 33.03 7.08 -5.68
C ILE A 141 33.39 7.30 -7.16
N GLN A 142 32.63 6.70 -8.07
CA GLN A 142 32.89 6.77 -9.51
C GLN A 142 32.32 8.03 -10.17
N GLN A 143 31.54 8.83 -9.43
CA GLN A 143 30.81 9.99 -9.97
C GLN A 143 29.95 9.61 -11.18
N LEU A 144 29.28 8.47 -11.10
CA LEU A 144 28.37 7.96 -12.13
C LEU A 144 26.93 7.93 -11.62
N PRO A 145 25.92 8.09 -12.49
CA PRO A 145 24.54 7.84 -12.11
C PRO A 145 24.34 6.39 -11.62
N ALA A 146 23.57 6.19 -10.55
CA ALA A 146 23.30 4.86 -9.99
C ALA A 146 22.71 3.87 -11.02
N LYS A 147 21.93 4.37 -11.98
CA LYS A 147 21.39 3.57 -13.09
C LYS A 147 22.48 2.88 -13.92
N ASP A 148 23.59 3.56 -14.17
CA ASP A 148 24.70 3.03 -14.97
C ASP A 148 25.47 1.96 -14.18
N VAL A 149 25.58 2.14 -12.86
CA VAL A 149 26.16 1.13 -11.96
C VAL A 149 25.26 -0.12 -11.92
N HIS A 150 23.94 0.05 -11.78
CA HIS A 150 22.99 -1.07 -11.78
C HIS A 150 23.03 -1.85 -13.10
N ALA A 151 23.07 -1.14 -14.24
CA ALA A 151 23.15 -1.77 -15.56
C ALA A 151 24.44 -2.58 -15.75
N ARG A 152 25.59 -2.08 -15.26
CA ARG A 152 26.87 -2.80 -15.29
C ARG A 152 26.84 -4.13 -14.55
N TYR A 153 26.06 -4.23 -13.47
CA TYR A 153 25.92 -5.45 -12.68
C TYR A 153 24.66 -6.26 -13.02
N GLY A 154 23.94 -5.90 -14.09
CA GLY A 154 22.75 -6.64 -14.54
C GLY A 154 21.53 -6.50 -13.61
N VAL A 155 21.48 -5.46 -12.77
CA VAL A 155 20.38 -5.19 -11.82
C VAL A 155 19.43 -4.09 -12.36
N GLY A 156 19.57 -3.72 -13.64
CA GLY A 156 18.68 -2.77 -14.30
C GLY A 156 17.34 -3.40 -14.72
N GLU A 157 16.27 -2.60 -14.71
CA GLU A 157 14.98 -2.97 -15.31
C GLU A 157 15.20 -3.38 -16.77
N SER A 158 15.24 -4.69 -16.99
CA SER A 158 15.15 -5.30 -18.30
C SER A 158 13.68 -5.65 -18.50
N GLY A 159 12.90 -4.64 -18.91
CA GLY A 159 11.46 -4.71 -19.16
C GLY A 159 10.95 -3.38 -19.72
#